data_AF-A0A151UBP2-F1
#
_entry.id   AF-A0A151UBP2-F1
#
_cell.length_a   1.000
_cell.length_b   1.000
_cell.length_c   1.000
_cell.angle_alpha   90.00
_cell.angle_beta   90.00
_cell.angle_gamma   90.00
#
_symmetry.space_group_name_H-M   'P 1'
#
loop_
_entity.id
_entity.type
_entity.pdbx_description
1 polymer ?
#
loop_
_entity_poly.entity_id
_entity_poly.type
_entity_poly.pdbx_seq_one_letter_code
_entity_poly.pdbx_strand_id
1 'polypeptide(L)' 'LDVKSIFLNGILQEEIYVDQPQGFISKGNEDKVLRLRKTLYGLKQAPRAWYNRIDQYFTNHGFRRSKSEPTLYIKTQS' A
#
# COMPACT_ATOMS: atom_id res chain seq x y z
N LEU A 1 4.49 15.07 -2.48
CA LEU A 1 4.89 13.71 -2.91
C LEU A 1 4.02 13.32 -4.09
N ASP A 2 4.60 12.83 -5.18
CA ASP A 2 3.84 12.30 -6.30
C ASP A 2 3.33 10.89 -5.98
N VAL A 3 2.02 10.71 -6.13
CA VAL A 3 1.29 9.48 -5.84
C VAL A 3 1.80 8.32 -6.70
N LYS A 4 2.21 8.60 -7.95
CA LYS A 4 2.68 7.58 -8.89
C LYS A 4 4.00 6.94 -8.45
N SER A 5 4.94 7.73 -7.94
CA SER A 5 6.25 7.23 -7.49
C SER A 5 6.14 6.34 -6.24
N ILE A 6 5.16 6.61 -5.38
CA ILE A 6 4.90 5.82 -4.18
C ILE A 6 4.37 4.42 -4.54
N PHE A 7 3.66 4.25 -5.65
CA PHE A 7 3.19 2.93 -6.09
C PHE A 7 4.27 2.06 -6.71
N LEU A 8 5.37 2.59 -7.25
CA LEU A 8 6.44 1.77 -7.81
C LEU A 8 7.50 1.38 -6.77
N ASN A 9 7.66 2.22 -5.75
CA ASN A 9 8.63 2.02 -4.66
C ASN A 9 7.96 1.69 -3.32
N GLY A 10 6.65 1.47 -3.32
CA GLY A 10 5.88 1.12 -2.15
C GLY A 10 6.28 -0.25 -1.63
N ILE A 11 6.67 -0.29 -0.35
CA ILE A 11 6.87 -1.55 0.37
C ILE A 11 5.48 -2.16 0.59
N LEU A 12 5.31 -3.41 0.16
CA LEU A 12 4.12 -4.20 0.44
C LEU A 12 4.10 -4.55 1.92
N GLN A 13 3.09 -4.09 2.66
CA GLN A 13 2.91 -4.47 4.06
C GLN A 13 2.30 -5.87 4.23
N GLU A 14 1.65 -6.37 3.18
CA GLU A 14 1.00 -7.68 3.15
C GLU A 14 1.63 -8.52 2.02
N GLU A 15 1.68 -9.84 2.18
CA GLU A 15 2.08 -10.74 1.09
C GLU A 15 0.96 -10.83 0.06
N ILE A 16 1.22 -10.32 -1.15
CA ILE A 16 0.26 -10.37 -2.25
C ILE A 16 0.72 -11.39 -3.28
N TYR A 17 -0.17 -12.32 -3.60
CA TYR A 17 0.00 -13.28 -4.67
C TYR A 17 -0.94 -12.94 -5.83
N VAL A 18 -0.46 -13.13 -7.06
CA VAL A 18 -1.24 -12.93 -8.28
C VAL A 18 -1.11 -14.14 -9.19
N ASP A 19 -2.14 -14.36 -10.00
CA ASP A 19 -2.11 -15.40 -11.02
C ASP A 19 -0.99 -15.13 -12.04
N GLN A 20 -0.46 -16.21 -12.59
CA GLN A 20 0.58 -16.11 -13.60
C GLN A 20 0.00 -15.50 -14.89
N PRO A 21 0.60 -14.43 -15.43
CA PRO A 21 0.17 -13.88 -16.70
C PRO A 21 0.45 -14.85 -17.84
N GLN A 22 -0.36 -14.76 -18.89
CA GLN A 22 -0.18 -15.55 -20.10
C GLN A 22 1.23 -15.32 -20.67
N GLY A 23 1.97 -16.41 -20.90
CA GLY A 23 3.37 -16.37 -21.36
C GLY A 23 4.42 -16.45 -20.24
N PHE A 24 4.02 -16.41 -18.97
CA PHE A 24 4.92 -16.67 -17.82
C PHE A 24 4.80 -18.11 -17.30
N ILE A 25 3.72 -18.80 -17.64
CA ILE A 25 3.43 -20.17 -17.22
C ILE A 25 4.42 -21.13 -17.89
N SER A 26 5.20 -21.84 -17.07
CA SER A 26 6.11 -22.90 -17.52
C SER A 26 5.49 -24.28 -17.30
N LYS A 27 5.76 -25.23 -18.19
CA LYS A 27 5.22 -26.60 -18.10
C LYS A 27 5.56 -27.25 -16.76
N GLY A 28 4.56 -27.78 -16.06
CA GLY A 28 4.69 -28.34 -14.70
C GLY A 28 4.62 -27.33 -13.56
N ASN A 29 4.34 -26.05 -13.86
CA ASN A 29 4.18 -24.97 -12.88
C ASN A 29 2.86 -24.22 -13.07
N GLU A 30 1.88 -24.84 -13.73
CA GLU A 30 0.59 -24.24 -14.08
C GLU A 30 -0.16 -23.76 -12.83
N ASP A 31 -0.06 -24.50 -11.72
CA ASP A 31 -0.76 -24.20 -10.46
C ASP A 31 -0.02 -23.19 -9.55
N LYS A 32 1.11 -22.62 -10.02
CA LYS A 32 1.85 -21.64 -9.22
C LYS A 32 1.23 -20.24 -9.30
N VAL A 33 1.52 -19.45 -8.28
CA VAL A 33 1.19 -18.02 -8.21
C VAL A 33 2.46 -17.20 -8.03
N LEU A 34 2.42 -15.94 -8.45
CA LEU A 34 3.55 -15.01 -8.34
C LEU A 34 3.42 -14.17 -7.07
N ARG A 35 4.45 -14.13 -6.24
CA ARG A 35 4.51 -13.21 -5.10
C ARG A 35 5.03 -11.84 -5.55
N LEU A 36 4.24 -10.79 -5.32
CA LEU A 36 4.68 -9.43 -5.59
C LEU A 36 5.74 -8.99 -4.57
N ARG A 37 6.86 -8.44 -5.06
CA ARG A 37 7.92 -7.83 -4.21
C ARG A 37 7.79 -6.31 -4.11
N LYS A 38 7.08 -5.70 -5.05
CA LYS A 38 6.80 -4.26 -5.12
C LYS A 38 5.32 -4.07 -5.44
N THR A 39 4.76 -2.95 -5.01
CA THR A 39 3.38 -2.59 -5.35
C THR A 39 3.22 -2.44 -6.87
N LEU A 40 2.12 -2.96 -7.40
CA LEU A 40 1.67 -2.72 -8.78
C LEU A 40 0.65 -1.58 -8.77
N TYR A 41 0.57 -0.85 -9.89
CA TYR A 41 -0.48 0.15 -10.09
C TYR A 41 -1.86 -0.50 -10.05
N GLY A 42 -2.83 0.16 -9.41
CA GLY A 42 -4.21 -0.33 -9.35
C GLY A 42 -4.48 -1.46 -8.33
N LEU A 43 -3.50 -1.86 -7.52
CA LEU A 43 -3.76 -2.77 -6.41
C LEU A 43 -4.76 -2.14 -5.43
N LYS A 44 -5.87 -2.84 -5.14
CA LYS A 44 -6.88 -2.41 -4.14
C LYS A 44 -6.28 -2.20 -2.74
N GLN A 45 -5.19 -2.88 -2.42
CA GLN A 45 -4.48 -2.74 -1.15
C GLN A 45 -3.60 -1.47 -1.09
N ALA A 46 -3.24 -0.88 -2.23
CA ALA A 46 -2.30 0.23 -2.25
C ALA A 46 -2.86 1.52 -1.61
N PRO A 47 -4.13 1.90 -1.79
CA PRO A 47 -4.75 2.98 -1.02
C PRO A 47 -4.74 2.75 0.49
N ARG A 48 -4.95 1.50 0.94
CA ARG A 48 -4.94 1.13 2.37
C ARG A 48 -3.53 1.22 2.96
N ALA A 49 -2.54 0.67 2.26
CA ALA A 49 -1.14 0.75 2.67
C ALA A 49 -0.64 2.20 2.75
N TRP A 50 -1.06 3.04 1.81
CA TRP A 50 -0.81 4.47 1.86
C TRP A 50 -1.45 5.10 3.10
N TYR A 51 -2.75 4.86 3.32
CA TYR A 51 -3.47 5.43 4.46
C TYR A 51 -2.79 5.10 5.78
N ASN A 52 -2.42 3.82 5.98
CA ASN A 52 -1.69 3.38 7.17
C ASN A 52 -0.34 4.10 7.33
N ARG A 53 0.40 4.31 6.23
CA ARG A 53 1.70 4.99 6.28
C ARG A 53 1.56 6.48 6.62
N ILE A 54 0.56 7.15 6.06
CA ILE A 54 0.25 8.55 6.40
C ILE A 54 -0.21 8.66 7.85
N ASP A 55 -1.07 7.75 8.28
CA ASP A 55 -1.58 7.73 9.64
C ASP A 55 -0.46 7.56 10.68
N GLN A 56 0.43 6.59 10.46
CA GLN A 56 1.61 6.40 11.30
C GLN A 56 2.50 7.64 11.30
N TYR A 57 2.72 8.25 10.12
CA TYR A 57 3.52 9.48 10.02
C TYR A 57 2.91 10.59 10.88
N PHE A 58 1.63 10.89 10.72
CA PHE A 58 0.96 11.95 11.48
C PHE A 58 0.94 11.67 12.98
N THR A 59 0.59 10.45 13.38
CA THR A 59 0.57 10.04 14.79
C THR A 59 1.95 10.20 15.44
N ASN A 60 3.02 9.77 14.76
CA ASN A 60 4.40 9.91 15.26
C ASN A 60 4.86 11.38 15.36
N HIS A 61 4.27 12.29 14.60
CA HIS A 61 4.59 13.73 14.64
C HIS A 61 3.67 14.55 15.56
N GLY A 62 2.88 13.86 16.39
CA GLY A 62 2.00 14.46 17.40
C GLY A 62 0.67 14.98 16.87
N PHE A 63 0.28 14.58 15.66
CA PHE A 63 -1.06 14.87 15.15
C PHE A 63 -2.07 13.87 15.73
N ARG A 64 -3.32 14.32 15.88
CA ARG A 64 -4.45 13.51 16.32
C ARG A 64 -5.52 13.50 15.23
N ARG A 65 -6.15 12.35 14.99
CA ARG A 65 -7.30 12.25 14.08
C ARG A 65 -8.49 13.03 14.63
N SER A 66 -9.21 13.73 13.76
CA SER A 66 -10.50 14.33 14.10
C SER A 66 -11.53 13.25 14.41
N LYS A 67 -12.37 13.48 15.42
CA LYS A 67 -13.48 12.57 15.76
C LYS A 67 -14.62 12.62 14.74
N SER A 68 -14.80 13.76 14.08
CA SER A 68 -15.89 13.99 13.13
C SER A 68 -15.50 13.63 11.70
N GLU A 69 -14.22 13.69 11.36
CA GLU A 69 -13.71 13.42 10.00
C GLU A 69 -12.46 12.50 10.04
N PRO A 70 -12.58 11.22 9.64
CA PRO A 70 -11.50 10.22 9.74
C PRO A 70 -10.24 10.49 8.88
N THR A 71 -10.33 11.43 7.94
CA THR A 71 -9.24 11.84 7.05
C THR A 71 -8.53 13.12 7.51
N LEU A 72 -9.06 13.79 8.54
CA LEU A 72 -8.53 15.05 9.05
C LEU A 72 -7.61 14.80 10.26
N TYR A 73 -6.42 15.41 10.24
CA TYR A 73 -5.43 15.35 11.32
C TYR A 73 -5.17 16.75 11.86
N ILE A 74 -5.22 16.90 13.19
CA ILE A 74 -5.06 18.17 13.89
C ILE A 74 -3.85 18.07 14.82
N LYS A 75 -2.97 19.06 14.76
CA LYS A 75 -1.86 19.22 15.71
C LYS A 75 -2.11 20.47 16.53
N THR A 76 -2.48 20.29 17.79
CA THR A 76 -2.51 21.38 18.78
C THR A 76 -1.08 21.70 19.16
N GLN A 77 -0.61 22.90 18.79
CA GLN A 77 0.61 23.48 19.37
C GLN A 77 0.25 23.98 20.78
N SER A 78 1.04 23.59 21.78
CA SER A 78 1.07 24.24 23.10
C SER A 78 2.29 25.14 23.16
#